data_AF-A0A6A6XZV9-F1
#
_entry.id   AF-A0A6A6XZV9-F1
#
_cell.length_a   1.000
_cell.length_b   1.000
_cell.length_c   1.000
_cell.angle_alpha   90.00
_cell.angle_beta   90.00
_cell.angle_gamma   90.00
#
_symmetry.space_group_name_H-M   'P 1'
#
loop_
_entity.id
_entity.type
_entity.pdbx_description
1 polymer ?
#
loop_
_entity_poly.entity_id
_entity_poly.type
_entity_poly.pdbx_seq_one_letter_code
_entity_poly.pdbx_strand_id
1 'polypeptide(L)'
;DEEAFLILLNIFHLRKRQIPKVMSVEMLAKIAVLIDYYNLEKAEAIEDYVDTWINHVRRSYAVPASYGRDLVLWMCVSAVLDLSTEFEKATAVAIRESMGAIQTLSLPIPLSATRDIDHKRVHAIDHIISELHCLLQRYRSTNYSCRYESYSFCCGAFLFGALYKEMERWGFLAPRPESPFLGSSLRRVCSKILRLQIDVNSV
;
A
#
# COMPACT_ATOMS: atom_id res chain seq x y z
N ASP A 1 -1.19 -23.15 -14.34
CA ASP A 1 0.06 -22.99 -15.09
C ASP A 1 0.73 -24.35 -15.16
N GLU A 2 1.07 -24.82 -16.36
CA GLU A 2 1.54 -26.20 -16.58
C GLU A 2 2.93 -26.45 -15.98
N GLU A 3 3.82 -25.46 -16.01
CA GLU A 3 5.19 -25.58 -15.50
C GLU A 3 5.18 -25.65 -13.97
N ALA A 4 4.42 -24.77 -13.32
CA ALA A 4 4.24 -24.80 -11.86
C ALA A 4 3.63 -26.14 -11.39
N PHE A 5 2.66 -26.67 -12.14
CA PHE A 5 2.05 -27.95 -11.81
C PHE A 5 3.01 -29.12 -12.00
N LEU A 6 3.80 -29.12 -13.07
CA LEU A 6 4.85 -30.11 -13.30
C LEU A 6 5.88 -30.12 -12.16
N ILE A 7 6.25 -28.96 -11.61
CA ILE A 7 7.15 -28.87 -10.45
C ILE A 7 6.55 -29.61 -9.24
N LEU A 8 5.27 -29.37 -8.92
CA LEU A 8 4.59 -30.08 -7.81
C LEU A 8 4.51 -31.59 -8.06
N LEU A 9 4.19 -32.02 -9.28
CA LEU A 9 4.17 -33.45 -9.61
C LEU A 9 5.57 -34.08 -9.48
N ASN A 10 6.63 -33.37 -9.88
CA ASN A 10 7.99 -33.85 -9.70
C ASN A 10 8.37 -34.00 -8.22
N ILE A 11 7.85 -33.13 -7.34
CA ILE A 11 7.98 -33.29 -5.89
C ILE A 11 7.27 -34.58 -5.43
N PHE A 12 5.99 -34.75 -5.76
CA PHE A 12 5.20 -35.90 -5.32
C PHE A 12 5.70 -37.24 -5.88
N HIS A 13 6.30 -37.23 -7.06
CA HIS A 13 6.93 -38.41 -7.67
C HIS A 13 8.40 -38.58 -7.30
N LEU A 14 8.92 -37.82 -6.32
CA LEU A 14 10.30 -37.90 -5.82
C LEU A 14 11.37 -37.71 -6.91
N ARG A 15 11.05 -36.99 -7.99
CA ARG A 15 11.96 -36.70 -9.11
C ARG A 15 12.87 -35.52 -8.79
N LYS A 16 13.63 -35.62 -7.70
CA LYS A 16 14.40 -34.50 -7.12
C LYS A 16 15.31 -33.75 -8.10
N ARG A 17 15.89 -34.46 -9.07
CA ARG A 17 16.78 -33.87 -10.09
C ARG A 17 16.06 -32.92 -11.06
N GLN A 18 14.74 -33.00 -11.14
CA GLN A 18 13.90 -32.17 -12.02
C GLN A 18 13.28 -30.97 -11.29
N ILE A 19 13.56 -30.80 -10.00
CA ILE A 19 13.02 -29.71 -9.19
C ILE A 19 14.00 -28.53 -9.23
N PRO A 20 13.58 -27.33 -9.69
CA PRO A 20 14.44 -26.15 -9.69
C PRO A 20 14.90 -25.79 -8.28
N LYS A 21 16.15 -25.35 -8.13
CA LYS A 21 16.68 -24.81 -6.86
C LYS A 21 16.54 -23.29 -6.74
N VAL A 22 16.34 -22.63 -7.88
CA VAL A 22 16.20 -21.17 -8.01
C VAL A 22 14.84 -20.88 -8.59
N MET A 23 14.24 -19.77 -8.18
CA MET A 23 12.85 -19.46 -8.54
C MET A 23 12.63 -17.96 -8.62
N SER A 24 11.94 -17.52 -9.66
CA SER A 24 11.44 -16.14 -9.75
C SER A 24 10.23 -15.97 -8.83
N VAL A 25 9.98 -14.74 -8.38
CA VAL A 25 8.76 -14.42 -7.59
C VAL A 25 7.49 -14.81 -8.36
N GLU A 26 7.49 -14.63 -9.68
CA GLU A 26 6.36 -15.03 -10.53
C GLU A 26 6.12 -16.54 -10.54
N MET A 27 7.16 -17.35 -10.70
CA MET A 27 7.01 -18.81 -10.66
C MET A 27 6.57 -19.28 -9.27
N LEU A 28 7.13 -18.68 -8.21
CA LEU A 28 6.73 -18.98 -6.84
C LEU A 28 5.26 -18.58 -6.58
N ALA A 29 4.78 -17.47 -7.16
CA ALA A 29 3.37 -17.10 -7.08
C ALA A 29 2.45 -18.09 -7.79
N LYS A 30 2.86 -18.60 -8.97
CA LYS A 30 2.11 -19.66 -9.68
C LYS A 30 2.04 -20.95 -8.86
N ILE A 31 3.13 -21.31 -8.17
CA ILE A 31 3.13 -22.46 -7.25
C ILE A 31 2.27 -22.16 -6.03
N ALA A 32 2.33 -20.97 -5.45
CA ALA A 32 1.49 -20.55 -4.32
C ALA A 32 -0.01 -20.69 -4.66
N VAL A 33 -0.43 -20.33 -5.88
CA VAL A 33 -1.81 -20.57 -6.36
C VAL A 33 -2.19 -22.05 -6.28
N LEU A 34 -1.28 -22.95 -6.66
CA LEU A 34 -1.54 -24.39 -6.60
C LEU A 34 -1.52 -24.92 -5.15
N ILE A 35 -0.64 -24.37 -4.32
CA ILE A 35 -0.58 -24.69 -2.89
C ILE A 35 -1.92 -24.35 -2.21
N ASP A 36 -2.42 -23.14 -2.43
CA ASP A 36 -3.72 -22.68 -1.93
C ASP A 36 -4.87 -23.53 -2.49
N TYR A 37 -4.90 -23.75 -3.81
CA TYR A 37 -5.97 -24.52 -4.45
C TYR A 37 -6.10 -25.96 -3.96
N TYR A 38 -4.96 -26.62 -3.68
CA TYR A 38 -4.92 -28.00 -3.20
C TYR A 38 -4.78 -28.13 -1.68
N ASN A 39 -4.84 -27.02 -0.93
CA ASN A 39 -4.63 -26.96 0.52
C ASN A 39 -3.33 -27.65 0.98
N LEU A 40 -2.21 -27.31 0.33
CA LEU A 40 -0.90 -27.92 0.55
C LEU A 40 0.00 -27.10 1.49
N GLU A 41 -0.52 -26.05 2.15
CA GLU A 41 0.26 -25.13 3.00
C GLU A 41 0.98 -25.87 4.14
N LYS A 42 0.43 -27.01 4.56
CA LYS A 42 0.96 -27.87 5.64
C LYS A 42 1.49 -29.22 5.13
N ALA A 43 1.71 -29.36 3.83
CA ALA A 43 2.16 -30.62 3.26
C ALA A 43 3.69 -30.78 3.44
N GLU A 44 4.09 -31.70 4.33
CA GLU A 44 5.51 -32.03 4.59
C GLU A 44 6.29 -32.36 3.30
N ALA A 45 5.61 -32.94 2.29
CA ALA A 45 6.23 -33.33 1.03
C ALA A 45 6.83 -32.15 0.23
N ILE A 46 6.31 -30.92 0.41
CA ILE A 46 6.74 -29.73 -0.33
C ILE A 46 7.59 -28.77 0.50
N GLU A 47 7.59 -28.91 1.83
CA GLU A 47 8.14 -27.96 2.81
C GLU A 47 9.60 -27.59 2.52
N ASP A 48 10.50 -28.58 2.42
CA ASP A 48 11.92 -28.38 2.13
C ASP A 48 12.18 -27.59 0.83
N TYR A 49 11.35 -27.81 -0.19
CA TYR A 49 11.49 -27.15 -1.49
C TYR A 49 10.98 -25.71 -1.43
N VAL A 50 9.83 -25.51 -0.79
CA VAL A 50 9.26 -24.18 -0.54
C VAL A 50 10.24 -23.31 0.25
N ASP A 51 10.84 -23.85 1.32
CA ASP A 51 11.87 -23.16 2.10
C ASP A 51 13.10 -22.80 1.27
N THR A 52 13.55 -23.71 0.41
CA THR A 52 14.66 -23.46 -0.52
C THR A 52 14.33 -22.29 -1.46
N TRP A 53 13.12 -22.25 -2.01
CA TRP A 53 12.69 -21.19 -2.93
C TRP A 53 12.48 -19.86 -2.22
N ILE A 54 11.89 -19.85 -1.02
CA ILE A 54 11.73 -18.64 -0.20
C ILE A 54 13.11 -18.04 0.10
N ASN A 55 14.07 -18.86 0.53
CA ASN A 55 15.42 -18.41 0.84
C ASN A 55 16.13 -17.83 -0.39
N HIS A 56 15.94 -18.44 -1.55
CA HIS A 56 16.45 -17.89 -2.81
C HIS A 56 15.79 -16.53 -3.11
N VAL A 57 14.46 -16.48 -3.09
CA VAL A 57 13.69 -15.28 -3.44
C VAL A 57 14.04 -14.10 -2.53
N ARG A 58 14.17 -14.32 -1.21
CA ARG A 58 14.61 -13.30 -0.25
C ARG A 58 15.99 -12.72 -0.54
N ARG A 59 16.91 -13.53 -1.07
CA ARG A 59 18.27 -13.10 -1.40
C ARG A 59 18.35 -12.40 -2.75
N SER A 60 17.47 -12.79 -3.68
CA SER A 60 17.55 -12.35 -5.08
C SER A 60 16.61 -11.19 -5.42
N TYR A 61 15.54 -10.99 -4.66
CA TYR A 61 14.51 -10.00 -4.97
C TYR A 61 14.12 -9.21 -3.72
N ALA A 62 13.96 -7.89 -3.89
CA ALA A 62 13.39 -7.03 -2.87
C ALA A 62 11.87 -6.90 -3.05
N VAL A 63 11.13 -6.69 -1.95
CA VAL A 63 9.73 -6.27 -2.02
C VAL A 63 9.65 -4.91 -2.74
N PRO A 64 8.83 -4.77 -3.79
CA PRO A 64 8.74 -3.54 -4.57
C PRO A 64 8.34 -2.33 -3.71
N ALA A 65 8.94 -1.18 -3.99
CA ALA A 65 8.64 0.08 -3.29
C ALA A 65 7.44 0.86 -3.89
N SER A 66 6.91 0.40 -5.02
CA SER A 66 5.78 0.97 -5.75
C SER A 66 4.67 -0.06 -5.95
N TYR A 67 3.43 0.42 -6.08
CA TYR A 67 2.30 -0.43 -6.45
C TYR A 67 2.40 -0.86 -7.91
N GLY A 68 2.18 -2.15 -8.18
CA GLY A 68 2.24 -2.75 -9.50
C GLY A 68 2.12 -4.27 -9.45
N ARG A 69 2.22 -4.93 -10.61
CA ARG A 69 2.10 -6.39 -10.74
C ARG A 69 3.00 -7.14 -9.77
N ASP A 70 4.28 -6.77 -9.70
CA ASP A 70 5.25 -7.49 -8.88
C ASP A 70 4.95 -7.38 -7.38
N LEU A 71 4.37 -6.25 -6.93
CA LEU A 71 3.93 -6.11 -5.54
C LEU A 71 2.76 -7.06 -5.23
N VAL A 72 1.82 -7.20 -6.17
CA VAL A 72 0.68 -8.13 -6.02
C VAL A 72 1.15 -9.58 -6.00
N LEU A 73 2.16 -9.93 -6.80
CA LEU A 73 2.80 -11.26 -6.74
C LEU A 73 3.44 -11.50 -5.37
N TRP A 74 4.16 -10.51 -4.83
CA TRP A 74 4.72 -10.59 -3.48
C TRP A 74 3.64 -10.74 -2.41
N MET A 75 2.52 -10.00 -2.51
CA MET A 75 1.40 -10.15 -1.60
C MET A 75 0.81 -11.56 -1.63
N CYS A 76 0.65 -12.16 -2.82
CA CYS A 76 0.19 -13.53 -2.96
C CYS A 76 1.16 -14.54 -2.33
N VAL A 77 2.43 -14.48 -2.71
CA VAL A 77 3.47 -15.40 -2.19
C VAL A 77 3.55 -15.31 -0.67
N SER A 78 3.60 -14.09 -0.13
CA SER A 78 3.74 -13.89 1.31
C SER A 78 2.48 -14.19 2.11
N ALA A 79 1.28 -14.07 1.52
CA ALA A 79 0.04 -14.49 2.16
C ALA A 79 -0.09 -16.01 2.25
N VAL A 80 0.13 -16.72 1.14
CA VAL A 80 -0.06 -18.17 1.06
C VAL A 80 1.04 -18.93 1.83
N LEU A 81 2.29 -18.44 1.78
CA LEU A 81 3.44 -19.10 2.40
C LEU A 81 3.80 -18.53 3.79
N ASP A 82 2.88 -17.80 4.41
CA ASP A 82 3.02 -17.21 5.76
C ASP A 82 4.32 -16.40 5.97
N LEU A 83 4.68 -15.57 4.98
CA LEU A 83 5.85 -14.69 5.06
C LEU A 83 5.47 -13.34 5.66
N SER A 84 5.14 -13.34 6.95
CA SER A 84 4.58 -12.18 7.66
C SER A 84 5.34 -10.86 7.44
N THR A 85 6.68 -10.86 7.47
CA THR A 85 7.49 -9.65 7.27
C THR A 85 7.37 -9.09 5.85
N GLU A 86 7.41 -9.95 4.84
CA GLU A 86 7.25 -9.55 3.45
C GLU A 86 5.82 -9.11 3.15
N PHE A 87 4.83 -9.77 3.76
CA PHE A 87 3.42 -9.40 3.62
C PHE A 87 3.13 -8.03 4.21
N GLU A 88 3.65 -7.75 5.42
CA GLU A 88 3.52 -6.43 6.05
C GLU A 88 4.16 -5.33 5.19
N LYS A 89 5.38 -5.57 4.68
CA LYS A 89 6.05 -4.61 3.78
C LYS A 89 5.25 -4.37 2.51
N ALA A 90 4.76 -5.43 1.87
CA ALA A 90 4.03 -5.33 0.62
C ALA A 90 2.68 -4.61 0.80
N THR A 91 1.94 -4.94 1.85
CA THR A 91 0.66 -4.30 2.18
C THR A 91 0.84 -2.84 2.59
N ALA A 92 1.92 -2.48 3.31
CA ALA A 92 2.24 -1.08 3.62
C ALA A 92 2.51 -0.25 2.34
N VAL A 93 3.21 -0.81 1.36
CA VAL A 93 3.39 -0.17 0.05
C VAL A 93 2.05 -0.03 -0.67
N ALA A 94 1.20 -1.07 -0.64
CA ALA A 94 -0.12 -1.04 -1.26
C ALA A 94 -1.02 0.06 -0.65
N ILE A 95 -1.06 0.18 0.68
CA ILE A 95 -1.80 1.25 1.38
C ILE A 95 -1.32 2.64 0.94
N ARG A 96 0.00 2.82 0.80
CA ARG A 96 0.62 4.11 0.50
C ARG A 96 0.46 4.53 -0.97
N GLU A 97 0.61 3.58 -1.90
CA GLU A 97 0.83 3.86 -3.32
C GLU A 97 -0.40 3.58 -4.19
N SER A 98 -1.30 2.68 -3.77
CA SER A 98 -2.48 2.33 -4.58
C SER A 98 -3.42 3.53 -4.74
N MET A 99 -4.13 3.56 -5.87
CA MET A 99 -5.05 4.64 -6.24
C MET A 99 -6.53 4.19 -6.23
N GLY A 100 -6.80 3.04 -5.62
CA GLY A 100 -8.10 2.39 -5.58
C GLY A 100 -7.97 0.99 -5.00
N ALA A 101 -9.03 0.19 -5.17
CA ALA A 101 -9.04 -1.20 -4.72
C ALA A 101 -7.89 -2.00 -5.33
N ILE A 102 -7.33 -2.93 -4.55
CA ILE A 102 -6.24 -3.78 -4.98
C ILE A 102 -6.72 -4.71 -6.09
N GLN A 103 -6.08 -4.61 -7.25
CA GLN A 103 -6.26 -5.57 -8.33
C GLN A 103 -5.48 -6.84 -8.00
N THR A 104 -6.18 -7.87 -7.54
CA THR A 104 -5.55 -9.13 -7.08
C THR A 104 -4.98 -9.97 -8.22
N LEU A 105 -5.27 -9.65 -9.48
CA LEU A 105 -4.88 -10.44 -10.65
C LEU A 105 -5.41 -11.90 -10.59
N SER A 106 -6.54 -12.10 -9.90
CA SER A 106 -7.11 -13.43 -9.62
C SER A 106 -6.20 -14.35 -8.78
N LEU A 107 -5.25 -13.77 -8.05
CA LEU A 107 -4.39 -14.51 -7.13
C LEU A 107 -5.10 -14.70 -5.78
N PRO A 108 -4.78 -15.79 -5.04
CA PRO A 108 -5.35 -16.10 -3.73
C PRO A 108 -4.79 -15.19 -2.63
N ILE A 109 -5.12 -13.91 -2.71
CA ILE A 109 -4.85 -12.95 -1.64
C ILE A 109 -6.11 -12.88 -0.78
N PRO A 110 -6.02 -13.04 0.54
CA PRO A 110 -7.19 -12.99 1.42
C PRO A 110 -8.04 -11.74 1.19
N LEU A 111 -9.35 -11.93 1.03
CA LEU A 111 -10.29 -10.83 0.86
C LEU A 111 -10.29 -9.88 2.08
N SER A 112 -10.06 -10.40 3.28
CA SER A 112 -9.86 -9.60 4.48
C SER A 112 -8.68 -8.63 4.31
N ALA A 113 -7.53 -9.12 3.84
CA ALA A 113 -6.35 -8.28 3.65
C ALA A 113 -6.56 -7.18 2.61
N THR A 114 -7.19 -7.49 1.47
CA THR A 114 -7.46 -6.47 0.44
C THR A 114 -8.45 -5.40 0.93
N ARG A 115 -9.47 -5.79 1.71
CA ARG A 115 -10.40 -4.87 2.36
C ARG A 115 -9.71 -3.99 3.40
N ASP A 116 -8.85 -4.57 4.23
CA ASP A 116 -8.11 -3.83 5.25
C ASP A 116 -7.14 -2.81 4.65
N ILE A 117 -6.48 -3.17 3.54
CA ILE A 117 -5.62 -2.25 2.78
C ILE A 117 -6.43 -1.06 2.27
N ASP A 118 -7.56 -1.31 1.61
CA ASP A 118 -8.39 -0.23 1.05
C ASP A 118 -9.00 0.65 2.16
N HIS A 119 -9.49 0.02 3.24
CA HIS A 119 -9.99 0.74 4.42
C HIS A 119 -8.92 1.65 5.02
N LYS A 120 -7.70 1.13 5.26
CA LYS A 120 -6.59 1.93 5.81
C LYS A 120 -6.21 3.08 4.88
N ARG A 121 -6.17 2.85 3.57
CA ARG A 121 -5.88 3.89 2.56
C ARG A 121 -6.94 4.99 2.58
N VAL A 122 -8.22 4.62 2.46
CA VAL A 122 -9.35 5.54 2.43
C VAL A 122 -9.42 6.35 3.73
N HIS A 123 -9.32 5.68 4.88
CA HIS A 123 -9.35 6.33 6.18
C HIS A 123 -8.20 7.34 6.35
N ALA A 124 -6.98 6.99 5.95
CA ALA A 124 -5.84 7.90 6.06
C ALA A 124 -6.01 9.14 5.15
N ILE A 125 -6.49 8.95 3.91
CA ILE A 125 -6.74 10.08 2.99
C ILE A 125 -7.86 10.98 3.53
N ASP A 126 -8.97 10.40 3.98
CA ASP A 126 -10.10 11.17 4.51
C ASP A 126 -9.73 11.93 5.78
N HIS A 127 -8.97 11.30 6.69
CA HIS A 127 -8.48 11.95 7.90
C HIS A 127 -7.65 13.18 7.56
N ILE A 128 -6.70 13.05 6.63
CA ILE A 128 -5.85 14.15 6.19
C ILE A 128 -6.68 15.28 5.58
N ILE A 129 -7.60 14.97 4.66
CA ILE A 129 -8.46 15.98 4.02
C ILE A 129 -9.35 16.67 5.06
N SER A 130 -9.90 15.92 6.02
CA SER A 130 -10.69 16.45 7.12
C SER A 130 -9.88 17.43 7.98
N GLU A 131 -8.66 17.08 8.37
CA GLU A 131 -7.79 17.97 9.14
C GLU A 131 -7.46 19.26 8.39
N LEU A 132 -7.23 19.19 7.08
CA LEU A 132 -7.03 20.38 6.25
C LEU A 132 -8.28 21.29 6.26
N HIS A 133 -9.49 20.72 6.19
CA HIS A 133 -10.72 21.50 6.33
C HIS A 133 -10.89 22.09 7.74
N CYS A 134 -10.54 21.34 8.80
CA CYS A 134 -10.54 21.84 10.17
C CYS A 134 -9.60 23.04 10.33
N LEU A 135 -8.39 22.96 9.75
CA LEU A 135 -7.43 24.06 9.74
C LEU A 135 -7.96 25.28 8.99
N LEU A 136 -8.61 25.10 7.83
CA LEU A 136 -9.26 26.20 7.12
C LEU A 136 -10.31 26.91 7.99
N GLN A 137 -11.19 26.16 8.66
CA GLN A 137 -12.19 26.75 9.54
C GLN A 137 -11.56 27.48 10.72
N ARG A 138 -10.48 26.91 11.29
CA ARG A 138 -9.72 27.54 12.36
C ARG A 138 -9.11 28.87 11.93
N TYR A 139 -8.45 28.94 10.77
CA TYR A 139 -7.82 30.17 10.27
C TYR A 139 -8.84 31.22 9.82
N ARG A 140 -10.02 30.80 9.37
CA ARG A 140 -11.13 31.69 9.01
C ARG A 140 -11.77 32.38 10.22
N SER A 141 -11.68 31.78 11.41
CA SER A 141 -12.35 32.27 12.61
C SER A 141 -11.87 33.67 13.00
N THR A 142 -12.82 34.56 13.34
CA THR A 142 -12.51 35.88 13.89
C THR A 142 -11.81 35.81 15.25
N ASN A 143 -11.92 34.67 15.92
CA ASN A 143 -11.30 34.41 17.22
C ASN A 143 -9.98 33.64 17.09
N TYR A 144 -9.45 33.48 15.87
CA TYR A 144 -8.13 32.90 15.68
C TYR A 144 -7.08 33.76 16.39
N SER A 145 -6.20 33.12 17.16
CA SER A 145 -5.06 33.75 17.81
C SER A 145 -3.78 33.03 17.40
N CYS A 146 -2.77 33.78 16.99
CA CYS A 146 -1.43 33.26 16.72
C CYS A 146 -0.51 33.48 17.94
N ARG A 147 0.76 33.07 17.84
CA ARG A 147 1.74 33.23 18.94
C ARG A 147 1.85 34.68 19.43
N TYR A 148 1.72 35.63 18.50
CA TYR A 148 1.79 37.06 18.78
C TYR A 148 0.40 37.68 18.59
N GLU A 149 -0.34 37.86 19.69
CA GLU A 149 -1.76 38.25 19.66
C GLU A 149 -2.03 39.48 18.79
N SER A 150 -1.13 40.47 18.78
CA SER A 150 -1.20 41.69 17.99
C SER A 150 -1.32 41.47 16.48
N TYR A 151 -0.87 40.32 15.98
CA TYR A 151 -0.89 39.96 14.56
C TYR A 151 -1.92 38.88 14.22
N SER A 152 -2.75 38.48 15.18
CA SER A 152 -3.66 37.33 15.03
C SER A 152 -4.57 37.44 13.80
N PHE A 153 -5.13 38.62 13.54
CA PHE A 153 -5.97 38.85 12.36
C PHE A 153 -5.18 38.64 11.06
N CYS A 154 -4.04 39.31 10.90
CA CYS A 154 -3.21 39.22 9.70
C CYS A 154 -2.67 37.80 9.49
N CYS A 155 -2.24 37.14 10.57
CA CYS A 155 -1.79 35.77 10.56
C CYS A 155 -2.90 34.81 10.12
N GLY A 156 -4.09 34.90 10.71
CA GLY A 156 -5.25 34.09 10.34
C GLY A 156 -5.64 34.28 8.87
N ALA A 157 -5.71 35.53 8.41
CA ALA A 157 -6.01 35.85 7.02
C ALA A 157 -4.96 35.29 6.03
N PHE A 158 -3.67 35.41 6.36
CA PHE A 158 -2.58 34.88 5.55
C PHE A 158 -2.61 33.35 5.48
N LEU A 159 -2.69 32.68 6.63
CA LEU A 159 -2.74 31.22 6.73
C LEU A 159 -3.97 30.65 6.05
N PHE A 160 -5.13 31.28 6.23
CA PHE A 160 -6.36 30.92 5.53
C PHE A 160 -6.20 31.06 4.03
N GLY A 161 -5.73 32.22 3.54
CA GLY A 161 -5.57 32.46 2.11
C GLY A 161 -4.56 31.51 1.46
N ALA A 162 -3.45 31.22 2.13
CA ALA A 162 -2.44 30.28 1.68
C ALA A 162 -2.99 28.85 1.59
N LEU A 163 -3.58 28.35 2.68
CA LEU A 163 -4.15 27.01 2.73
C LEU A 163 -5.32 26.85 1.74
N TYR A 164 -6.19 27.86 1.64
CA TYR A 164 -7.33 27.85 0.71
C TYR A 164 -6.84 27.71 -0.73
N LYS A 165 -5.88 28.54 -1.16
CA LYS A 165 -5.33 28.48 -2.52
C LYS A 165 -4.68 27.14 -2.85
N GLU A 166 -3.93 26.55 -1.92
CA GLU A 166 -3.32 25.24 -2.15
C GLU A 166 -4.35 24.12 -2.18
N MET A 167 -5.33 24.12 -1.27
CA MET A 167 -6.42 23.15 -1.30
C MET A 167 -7.28 23.28 -2.57
N GLU A 168 -7.52 24.50 -3.07
CA GLU A 168 -8.19 24.75 -4.34
C GLU A 168 -7.41 24.12 -5.50
N ARG A 169 -6.11 24.44 -5.58
CA ARG A 169 -5.19 23.90 -6.58
C ARG A 169 -5.14 22.37 -6.57
N TRP A 170 -5.27 21.75 -5.41
CA TRP A 170 -5.21 20.30 -5.25
C TRP A 170 -6.55 19.60 -5.50
N GLY A 171 -7.64 20.36 -5.66
CA GLY A 171 -9.00 19.84 -5.83
C GLY A 171 -9.63 19.35 -4.53
N PHE A 172 -9.25 19.91 -3.38
CA PHE A 172 -9.71 19.47 -2.06
C PHE A 172 -10.84 20.34 -1.46
N LEU A 173 -11.24 21.44 -2.12
CA LEU A 173 -12.23 22.38 -1.57
C LEU A 173 -13.68 22.10 -1.98
N ALA A 174 -13.98 22.18 -3.28
CA ALA A 174 -15.35 22.20 -3.80
C ALA A 174 -15.45 21.54 -5.20
N PRO A 175 -16.16 20.41 -5.34
CA PRO A 175 -16.66 19.58 -4.24
C PRO A 175 -15.49 18.99 -3.43
N ARG A 176 -15.71 18.75 -2.13
CA ARG A 176 -14.75 17.99 -1.32
C ARG A 176 -14.60 16.59 -1.94
N PRO A 177 -13.37 16.06 -2.09
CA PRO A 177 -13.17 14.69 -2.54
C PRO A 177 -13.88 13.70 -1.62
N GLU A 178 -14.55 12.72 -2.22
CA GLU A 178 -15.28 11.70 -1.48
C GLU A 178 -14.60 10.33 -1.61
N SER A 179 -14.85 9.50 -0.61
CA SER A 179 -14.49 8.08 -0.64
C SER A 179 -15.07 7.41 -1.90
N PRO A 180 -14.31 6.54 -2.60
CA PRO A 180 -13.05 5.92 -2.17
C PRO A 180 -11.78 6.62 -2.68
N PHE A 181 -11.86 7.91 -3.05
CA PHE A 181 -10.73 8.72 -3.53
C PHE A 181 -9.99 8.10 -4.73
N LEU A 182 -10.76 7.62 -5.72
CA LEU A 182 -10.21 6.98 -6.92
C LEU A 182 -9.21 7.89 -7.63
N GLY A 183 -8.09 7.31 -8.09
CA GLY A 183 -7.02 8.05 -8.75
C GLY A 183 -6.10 8.83 -7.80
N SER A 184 -6.33 8.76 -6.48
CA SER A 184 -5.48 9.40 -5.46
C SER A 184 -4.86 8.38 -4.52
N SER A 185 -3.53 8.40 -4.41
CA SER A 185 -2.78 7.62 -3.44
C SER A 185 -2.44 8.44 -2.20
N LEU A 186 -2.30 7.78 -1.06
CA LEU A 186 -1.91 8.41 0.19
C LEU A 186 -0.58 9.15 0.05
N ARG A 187 0.42 8.55 -0.63
CA ARG A 187 1.70 9.22 -0.91
C ARG A 187 1.53 10.52 -1.66
N ARG A 188 0.62 10.58 -2.65
CA ARG A 188 0.37 11.79 -3.43
C ARG A 188 -0.29 12.88 -2.59
N VAL A 189 -1.16 12.51 -1.66
CA VAL A 189 -1.76 13.45 -0.71
C VAL A 189 -0.70 13.97 0.27
N CYS A 190 0.08 13.08 0.90
CA CYS A 190 1.15 13.49 1.83
C CYS A 190 2.22 14.35 1.16
N SER A 191 2.59 14.07 -0.10
CA SER A 191 3.60 14.85 -0.81
C SER A 191 3.14 16.27 -1.15
N LYS A 192 1.84 16.49 -1.35
CA LYS A 192 1.24 17.83 -1.48
C LYS A 192 1.42 18.60 -0.16
N ILE A 193 1.10 17.98 0.97
CA ILE A 193 1.17 18.60 2.30
C ILE A 193 2.61 18.92 2.70
N LEU A 194 3.56 18.01 2.45
CA LEU A 194 4.98 18.24 2.74
C LEU A 194 5.57 19.43 1.95
N ARG A 195 4.94 19.84 0.85
CA ARG A 195 5.34 21.00 0.05
C ARG A 195 4.66 22.29 0.47
N LEU A 196 3.76 22.25 1.47
CA LEU A 196 3.20 23.47 2.07
C LEU A 196 4.31 24.21 2.80
N GLN A 197 4.90 25.18 2.12
CA GLN A 197 5.76 26.17 2.74
C GLN A 197 4.87 27.28 3.32
N ILE A 198 4.18 26.96 4.41
CA ILE A 198 3.48 27.98 5.21
C ILE A 198 4.40 28.33 6.37
N ASP A 199 5.32 29.27 6.12
CA ASP A 199 6.26 29.72 7.15
C ASP A 199 5.56 30.68 8.12
N VAL A 200 5.10 30.13 9.24
CA VAL A 200 4.42 30.90 10.29
C VAL A 200 5.38 31.87 11.00
N ASN A 201 6.70 31.76 10.78
CA ASN A 201 7.70 32.68 11.34
C ASN A 201 8.04 33.87 10.44
N SER A 202 7.42 33.95 9.25
CA SER A 202 7.64 35.05 8.30
C SER A 202 6.67 36.22 8.47
N VAL A 203 5.82 36.19 9.50
CA VAL A 203 4.85 37.26 9.86
C VAL A 203 4.95 37.60 11.34
#